data_AF-A0A1Y1KAR1-F1
#
_entry.id   AF-A0A1Y1KAR1-F1
#
_cell.length_a   1.000
_cell.length_b   1.000
_cell.length_c   1.000
_cell.angle_alpha   90.00
_cell.angle_beta   90.00
_cell.angle_gamma   90.00
#
_symmetry.space_group_name_H-M   'P 1'
#
loop_
_entity.id
_entity.type
_entity.pdbx_description
1 polymer ?
#
loop_
_entity_poly.entity_id
_entity_poly.type
_entity_poly.pdbx_seq_one_letter_code
_entity_poly.pdbx_strand_id
1 'polypeptide(L)'
;MENESKVDEGEESTEGASELDMEKRRMESECGPSTSRSKRYRSKLSEFISSNRGQQQPAEDVILVDVYEKAEDAQYLIRKPTGIVFDDLTSLHRCEWDPNYIEHPGRFQAIMDRLKVADVLDRCKRLSYTFPSNEDLLEVHTQEMIDKLRAISLSKEEEWEDQAACYDSVYFNESTFTSSMIAAGCAISLVDAVCNGEVQNGMAIVRPPGHHAMSDNFCGFCNFNNVAIAAKYALGKKLANKILIVDIDVHHGQATQQTFYNSNNVLYFSIHRYEHGAFWPNLRESNFDYIGEGAGKGYNINFPLNAHGLDDSSYMAIVLQILLPVAYEFNPDLIIVSAGYDACLGCPEVITFL
;
A
#
# COMPACT_ATOMS: atom_id res chain seq x y z
N MET A 1 9.47 66.04 17.87
CA MET A 1 10.65 65.88 16.99
C MET A 1 10.34 64.69 16.09
N GLU A 2 9.36 64.75 15.19
CA GLU A 2 9.25 65.67 14.03
C GLU A 2 10.58 65.78 13.27
N ASN A 3 10.65 65.12 12.10
CA ASN A 3 10.90 65.83 10.87
C ASN A 3 10.47 65.02 9.64
N GLU A 4 9.47 65.58 8.95
CA GLU A 4 9.10 65.35 7.56
C GLU A 4 10.07 66.11 6.61
N SER A 5 10.18 65.67 5.35
CA SER A 5 10.16 66.52 4.14
C SER A 5 10.26 65.64 2.89
N LYS A 6 9.18 65.55 2.09
CA LYS A 6 8.92 66.24 0.79
C LYS A 6 9.79 65.72 -0.37
N VAL A 7 9.24 64.90 -1.28
CA VAL A 7 8.46 65.23 -2.51
C VAL A 7 9.29 66.01 -3.54
N ASP A 8 9.50 65.40 -4.70
CA ASP A 8 9.56 66.09 -5.99
C ASP A 8 8.97 65.21 -7.10
N GLU A 9 8.14 65.81 -7.95
CA GLU A 9 7.39 65.24 -9.06
C GLU A 9 8.19 65.31 -10.37
N GLY A 10 7.96 64.38 -11.31
CA GLY A 10 8.46 64.46 -12.68
C GLY A 10 7.69 63.52 -13.62
N GLU A 11 7.06 64.13 -14.63
CA GLU A 11 6.14 63.58 -15.64
C GLU A 11 6.78 62.79 -16.80
N GLU A 12 5.89 62.17 -17.61
CA GLU A 12 6.04 61.53 -18.95
C GLU A 12 6.59 60.09 -18.95
N SER A 13 6.01 59.09 -19.63
CA SER A 13 5.29 59.09 -20.90
C SER A 13 4.37 57.85 -21.06
N THR A 14 3.25 58.04 -21.74
CA THR A 14 2.35 57.03 -22.33
C THR A 14 2.98 56.27 -23.49
N GLU A 15 2.79 54.94 -23.60
CA GLU A 15 2.58 54.16 -24.83
C GLU A 15 2.69 52.65 -24.57
N GLY A 16 1.88 51.81 -25.23
CA GLY A 16 2.18 50.37 -25.35
C GLY A 16 1.03 49.37 -25.17
N ALA A 17 -0.23 49.74 -25.39
CA ALA A 17 -1.29 48.77 -25.65
C ALA A 17 -1.30 48.40 -27.15
N SER A 18 -0.51 47.42 -27.62
CA SER A 18 -0.65 46.90 -29.00
C SER A 18 0.16 45.65 -29.37
N GLU A 19 -0.12 44.49 -28.77
CA GLU A 19 0.35 43.22 -29.39
C GLU A 19 -0.75 42.15 -29.47
N LEU A 20 -1.63 42.07 -28.47
CA LEU A 20 -2.76 41.13 -28.44
C LEU A 20 -3.94 41.51 -29.38
N ASP A 21 -4.06 42.78 -29.77
CA ASP A 21 -5.13 43.26 -30.67
C ASP A 21 -4.75 43.19 -32.17
N MET A 22 -3.48 43.00 -32.50
CA MET A 22 -3.03 42.84 -33.90
C MET A 22 -3.18 41.39 -34.41
N GLU A 23 -3.17 40.40 -33.53
CA GLU A 23 -3.28 38.99 -33.92
C GLU A 23 -4.73 38.56 -34.20
N LYS A 24 -5.72 39.14 -33.49
CA LYS A 24 -7.15 38.91 -33.76
C LYS A 24 -7.62 39.43 -35.12
N ARG A 25 -7.04 40.53 -35.61
CA ARG A 25 -7.41 41.12 -36.90
C ARG A 25 -6.79 40.41 -38.11
N ARG A 26 -5.83 39.50 -37.90
CA ARG A 26 -5.20 38.69 -38.96
C ARG A 26 -5.96 37.41 -39.30
N MET A 27 -6.77 36.88 -38.37
CA MET A 27 -7.58 35.67 -38.63
C MET A 27 -8.93 35.96 -39.31
N GLU A 28 -9.40 37.21 -39.31
CA GLU A 28 -10.72 37.57 -39.85
C GLU A 28 -10.69 38.03 -41.32
N SER A 29 -9.53 38.10 -41.98
CA SER A 29 -9.41 38.58 -43.37
C SER A 29 -9.31 37.49 -44.47
N GLU A 30 -9.39 36.20 -44.14
CA GLU A 30 -9.31 35.10 -45.12
C GLU A 30 -10.66 34.48 -45.50
N CYS A 31 -11.75 35.25 -45.51
CA CYS A 31 -13.04 34.76 -46.03
C CYS A 31 -13.64 35.68 -47.11
N GLY A 32 -13.21 35.46 -48.35
CA GLY A 32 -13.87 35.94 -49.57
C GLY A 32 -14.81 34.87 -50.18
N PRO A 33 -15.81 35.25 -51.01
CA PRO A 33 -17.03 34.46 -51.16
C PRO A 33 -17.07 33.49 -52.36
N SER A 34 -17.76 32.37 -52.09
CA SER A 34 -18.65 31.62 -52.99
C SER A 34 -18.15 30.41 -53.80
N THR A 35 -18.94 29.33 -53.67
CA THR A 35 -19.40 28.36 -54.70
C THR A 35 -18.86 26.91 -54.75
N SER A 36 -19.85 26.00 -54.63
CA SER A 36 -20.03 24.72 -55.36
C SER A 36 -19.25 23.44 -55.01
N ARG A 37 -19.00 23.09 -53.74
CA ARG A 37 -18.55 21.71 -53.40
C ARG A 37 -19.27 20.97 -52.26
N SER A 38 -20.20 21.59 -51.55
CA SER A 38 -20.79 21.02 -50.32
C SER A 38 -22.06 20.16 -50.49
N LYS A 39 -22.60 19.99 -51.71
CA LYS A 39 -23.85 19.21 -51.91
C LYS A 39 -23.66 17.70 -52.11
N ARG A 40 -22.45 17.19 -52.32
CA ARG A 40 -22.23 15.77 -52.68
C ARG A 40 -21.92 14.82 -51.51
N TYR A 41 -21.68 15.34 -50.31
CA TYR A 41 -21.36 14.52 -49.12
C TYR A 41 -22.52 14.34 -48.12
N ARG A 42 -23.59 15.14 -48.22
CA ARG A 42 -24.75 15.03 -47.32
C ARG A 42 -25.69 13.86 -47.65
N SER A 43 -25.72 13.37 -48.89
CA SER A 43 -26.65 12.29 -49.27
C SER A 43 -26.26 10.90 -48.76
N LYS A 44 -24.96 10.64 -48.57
CA LYS A 44 -24.47 9.34 -48.09
C LYS A 44 -24.65 9.13 -46.58
N LEU A 45 -24.64 10.20 -45.80
CA LEU A 45 -24.82 10.11 -44.34
C LEU A 45 -26.29 9.85 -43.97
N SER A 46 -27.24 10.47 -44.68
CA SER A 46 -28.66 10.21 -44.48
C SER A 46 -29.06 8.78 -44.88
N GLU A 47 -28.47 8.24 -45.95
CA GLU A 47 -28.68 6.84 -46.36
C GLU A 47 -28.11 5.86 -45.33
N PHE A 48 -26.90 6.11 -44.81
CA PHE A 48 -26.26 5.29 -43.77
C PHE A 48 -27.04 5.30 -42.44
N ILE A 49 -27.58 6.45 -42.04
CA ILE A 49 -28.43 6.57 -40.85
C ILE A 49 -29.78 5.86 -41.06
N SER A 50 -30.32 5.86 -42.29
CA SER A 50 -31.58 5.17 -42.60
C SER A 50 -31.43 3.66 -42.69
N SER A 51 -30.28 3.14 -43.15
CA SER A 51 -30.03 1.70 -43.25
C SER A 51 -29.83 1.01 -41.89
N ASN A 52 -29.41 1.75 -40.86
CA ASN A 52 -29.21 1.21 -39.50
C ASN A 52 -30.44 1.32 -38.58
N ARG A 53 -31.54 1.96 -39.01
CA ARG A 53 -32.79 2.01 -38.22
C ARG A 53 -33.54 0.66 -38.16
N GLY A 54 -33.14 -0.33 -38.95
CA GLY A 54 -33.75 -1.66 -38.99
C GLY A 54 -33.15 -2.70 -38.04
N GLN A 55 -32.11 -2.35 -37.28
CA GLN A 55 -31.48 -3.25 -36.29
C GLN A 55 -31.40 -2.55 -34.93
N GLN A 56 -32.56 -2.25 -34.34
CA GLN A 56 -32.62 -2.00 -32.90
C GLN A 56 -32.51 -3.35 -32.19
N GLN A 57 -31.29 -3.74 -31.83
CA GLN A 57 -31.13 -4.59 -30.65
C GLN A 57 -31.76 -3.85 -29.46
N PRO A 58 -32.44 -4.54 -28.53
CA PRO A 58 -32.94 -3.91 -27.33
C PRO A 58 -31.77 -3.14 -26.69
N ALA A 59 -31.99 -1.86 -26.38
CA ALA A 59 -31.01 -1.07 -25.67
C ALA A 59 -30.67 -1.84 -24.39
N GLU A 60 -29.45 -2.38 -24.31
CA GLU A 60 -28.92 -2.83 -23.04
C GLU A 60 -29.00 -1.63 -22.11
N ASP A 61 -29.59 -1.83 -20.93
CA ASP A 61 -29.62 -0.80 -19.90
C ASP A 61 -28.17 -0.41 -19.61
N VAL A 62 -27.73 0.72 -20.17
CA VAL A 62 -26.43 1.29 -19.86
C VAL A 62 -26.55 1.82 -18.44
N ILE A 63 -26.17 0.99 -17.48
CA ILE A 63 -26.00 1.41 -16.09
C ILE A 63 -24.82 2.38 -16.10
N LEU A 64 -25.12 3.68 -16.11
CA LEU A 64 -24.16 4.73 -15.81
C LEU A 64 -23.81 4.58 -14.33
N VAL A 65 -22.70 3.88 -14.06
CA VAL A 65 -22.10 3.85 -12.73
C VAL A 65 -21.48 5.21 -12.50
N ASP A 66 -22.07 6.01 -11.62
CA ASP A 66 -21.43 7.22 -11.15
C ASP A 66 -20.28 6.84 -10.22
N VAL A 67 -19.05 6.97 -10.74
CA VAL A 67 -17.83 6.68 -9.97
C VAL A 67 -17.67 7.60 -8.75
N TYR A 68 -18.38 8.73 -8.71
CA TYR A 68 -18.37 9.66 -7.58
C TYR A 68 -19.50 9.39 -6.57
N GLU A 69 -20.49 8.55 -6.87
CA GLU A 69 -21.60 8.23 -5.97
C GLU A 69 -21.08 7.76 -4.60
N LYS A 70 -20.09 6.86 -4.59
CA LYS A 70 -19.45 6.40 -3.35
C LYS A 70 -18.74 7.53 -2.57
N ALA A 71 -18.18 8.51 -3.28
CA ALA A 71 -17.51 9.66 -2.66
C ALA A 71 -18.54 10.65 -2.10
N GLU A 72 -19.66 10.86 -2.79
CA GLU A 72 -20.78 11.64 -2.31
C GLU A 72 -21.45 10.96 -1.11
N ASP A 73 -21.68 9.65 -1.15
CA ASP A 73 -22.24 8.88 -0.04
C ASP A 73 -21.36 8.93 1.22
N ALA A 74 -20.03 9.04 1.03
CA ALA A 74 -19.09 9.15 2.14
C ALA A 74 -19.33 10.39 3.02
N GLN A 75 -20.01 11.42 2.52
CA GLN A 75 -20.37 12.60 3.30
C GLN A 75 -21.44 12.31 4.37
N TYR A 76 -22.23 11.23 4.19
CA TYR A 76 -23.28 10.81 5.11
C TYR A 76 -22.85 9.64 6.02
N LEU A 77 -21.64 9.10 5.83
CA LEU A 77 -21.12 8.01 6.66
C LEU A 77 -20.84 8.50 8.09
N ILE A 78 -21.51 7.89 9.06
CA ILE A 78 -21.14 8.03 10.48
C ILE A 78 -19.79 7.35 10.67
N ARG A 79 -18.74 8.16 10.80
CA ARG A 79 -17.38 7.66 11.00
C ARG A 79 -17.27 6.98 12.36
N LYS A 80 -16.85 5.72 12.35
CA LYS A 80 -16.50 4.98 13.58
C LYS A 80 -15.07 5.35 14.00
N PRO A 81 -14.68 5.11 15.27
CA PRO A 81 -13.31 5.39 15.70
C PRO A 81 -12.28 4.60 14.90
N THR A 82 -11.05 5.13 14.86
CA THR A 82 -9.86 4.42 14.39
C THR A 82 -9.29 3.59 15.53
N GLY A 83 -9.06 2.30 15.30
CA GLY A 83 -8.46 1.38 16.24
C GLY A 83 -6.93 1.50 16.30
N ILE A 84 -6.35 1.27 17.47
CA ILE A 84 -4.90 1.15 17.62
C ILE A 84 -4.56 -0.01 18.56
N VAL A 85 -3.65 -0.88 18.13
CA VAL A 85 -3.23 -2.06 18.89
C VAL A 85 -1.70 -2.20 18.82
N PHE A 86 -1.10 -2.60 19.93
CA PHE A 86 0.36 -2.68 20.15
C PHE A 86 0.61 -3.28 21.53
N ASP A 87 1.85 -3.68 21.83
CA ASP A 87 2.26 -3.99 23.20
C ASP A 87 3.73 -3.60 23.39
N ASP A 88 4.04 -2.93 24.49
CA ASP A 88 5.40 -2.51 24.81
C ASP A 88 6.34 -3.71 25.01
N LEU A 89 5.81 -4.89 25.36
CA LEU A 89 6.58 -6.14 25.48
C LEU A 89 7.30 -6.54 24.18
N THR A 90 6.81 -6.11 23.02
CA THR A 90 7.50 -6.33 21.74
C THR A 90 8.87 -5.62 21.67
N SER A 91 9.13 -4.64 22.55
CA SER A 91 10.43 -3.99 22.70
C SER A 91 11.48 -4.85 23.38
N LEU A 92 11.09 -5.97 24.01
CA LEU A 92 12.04 -6.91 24.59
C LEU A 92 12.77 -7.73 23.52
N HIS A 93 12.18 -7.89 22.32
CA HIS A 93 12.83 -8.50 21.17
C HIS A 93 13.86 -7.54 20.54
N ARG A 94 15.15 -7.90 20.69
CA ARG A 94 16.32 -7.15 20.19
C ARG A 94 17.48 -8.11 19.87
N CYS A 95 18.42 -7.67 19.05
CA CYS A 95 19.67 -8.37 18.81
C CYS A 95 20.62 -8.15 19.99
N GLU A 96 21.12 -9.23 20.62
CA GLU A 96 22.00 -9.11 21.80
C GLU A 96 23.49 -8.96 21.42
N TRP A 97 23.88 -9.43 20.23
CA TRP A 97 25.29 -9.40 19.77
C TRP A 97 25.61 -8.21 18.88
N ASP A 98 24.61 -7.53 18.30
CA ASP A 98 24.79 -6.30 17.52
C ASP A 98 23.85 -5.17 18.03
N PRO A 99 24.36 -4.21 18.81
CA PRO A 99 23.56 -3.10 19.32
C PRO A 99 23.16 -2.09 18.23
N ASN A 100 23.77 -2.15 17.04
CA ASN A 100 23.47 -1.27 15.91
C ASN A 100 22.59 -1.96 14.84
N TYR A 101 22.02 -3.12 15.16
CA TYR A 101 21.15 -3.84 14.24
C TYR A 101 19.98 -2.95 13.80
N ILE A 102 19.71 -2.88 12.49
CA ILE A 102 18.75 -1.92 11.92
C ILE A 102 17.30 -2.17 12.37
N GLU A 103 16.97 -3.43 12.69
CA GLU A 103 15.70 -3.81 13.29
C GLU A 103 15.87 -3.87 14.81
N HIS A 104 15.43 -2.82 15.52
CA HIS A 104 15.65 -2.68 16.96
C HIS A 104 14.45 -2.02 17.68
N PRO A 105 14.35 -2.14 19.03
CA PRO A 105 13.24 -1.59 19.82
C PRO A 105 13.00 -0.08 19.68
N GLY A 106 14.04 0.68 19.33
CA GLY A 106 13.94 2.11 19.11
C GLY A 106 12.99 2.48 17.96
N ARG A 107 12.76 1.58 17.00
CA ARG A 107 11.75 1.77 15.94
C ARG A 107 10.34 1.91 16.53
N PHE A 108 9.97 1.01 17.44
CA PHE A 108 8.68 1.05 18.14
C PHE A 108 8.58 2.30 19.01
N GLN A 109 9.61 2.55 19.83
CA GLN A 109 9.61 3.70 20.74
C GLN A 109 9.47 5.04 20.00
N ALA A 110 10.18 5.21 18.88
CA ALA A 110 10.11 6.44 18.08
C ALA A 110 8.70 6.68 17.50
N ILE A 111 8.03 5.63 17.04
CA ILE A 111 6.64 5.71 16.58
C ILE A 111 5.73 6.14 17.73
N MET A 112 5.85 5.46 18.89
CA MET A 112 5.02 5.75 20.06
C MET A 112 5.21 7.18 20.57
N ASP A 113 6.45 7.67 20.64
CA ASP A 113 6.76 9.04 21.04
C ASP A 113 6.20 10.06 20.04
N ARG A 114 6.33 9.79 18.73
CA ARG A 114 5.77 10.68 17.71
C ARG A 114 4.25 10.75 17.76
N LEU A 115 3.58 9.62 17.96
CA LEU A 115 2.11 9.55 18.07
C LEU A 115 1.59 10.25 19.34
N LYS A 116 2.33 10.18 20.46
CA LYS A 116 2.04 10.93 21.68
C LYS A 116 2.16 12.44 21.45
N VAL A 117 3.28 12.89 20.89
CA VAL A 117 3.53 14.32 20.62
C VAL A 117 2.50 14.90 19.65
N ALA A 118 2.05 14.10 18.67
CA ALA A 118 1.05 14.51 17.69
C ALA A 118 -0.41 14.36 18.16
N ASP A 119 -0.64 13.97 19.42
CA ASP A 119 -1.99 13.74 19.99
C ASP A 119 -2.84 12.79 19.11
N VAL A 120 -2.20 11.77 18.52
CA VAL A 120 -2.87 10.77 17.69
C VAL A 120 -3.38 9.62 18.55
N LEU A 121 -2.61 9.21 19.57
CA LEU A 121 -2.98 8.08 20.42
C LEU A 121 -4.31 8.31 21.14
N ASP A 122 -4.52 9.50 21.70
CA ASP A 122 -5.72 9.83 22.48
C ASP A 122 -6.97 9.96 21.60
N ARG A 123 -6.78 10.15 20.28
CA ARG A 123 -7.86 10.17 19.28
C ARG A 123 -8.22 8.78 18.75
N CYS A 124 -7.39 7.77 19.03
CA CYS A 124 -7.63 6.39 18.62
C CYS A 124 -8.29 5.58 19.73
N LYS A 125 -9.13 4.62 19.35
CA LYS A 125 -9.64 3.60 20.26
C LYS A 125 -8.57 2.54 20.47
N ARG A 126 -8.01 2.47 21.68
CA ARG A 126 -7.10 1.40 22.09
C ARG A 126 -7.83 0.06 22.10
N LEU A 127 -7.37 -0.87 21.29
CA LEU A 127 -7.89 -2.25 21.24
C LEU A 127 -7.02 -3.16 22.10
N SER A 128 -7.64 -4.16 22.73
CA SER A 128 -6.93 -5.31 23.29
C SER A 128 -6.60 -6.31 22.19
N TYR A 129 -5.61 -7.17 22.44
CA TYR A 129 -5.32 -8.31 21.57
C TYR A 129 -5.42 -9.63 22.34
N THR A 130 -5.66 -10.70 21.61
CA THR A 130 -5.49 -12.07 22.10
C THR A 130 -4.36 -12.75 21.35
N PHE A 131 -3.66 -13.67 22.00
CA PHE A 131 -2.67 -14.50 21.30
C PHE A 131 -3.35 -15.33 20.20
N PRO A 132 -2.71 -15.52 19.04
CA PRO A 132 -3.20 -16.43 18.02
C PRO A 132 -3.26 -17.85 18.59
N SER A 133 -4.30 -18.59 18.22
CA SER A 133 -4.34 -20.02 18.48
C SER A 133 -3.29 -20.75 17.65
N ASN A 134 -2.97 -21.99 18.01
CA ASN A 134 -2.03 -22.79 17.21
C ASN A 134 -2.62 -23.06 15.82
N GLU A 135 -3.94 -23.22 15.72
CA GLU A 135 -4.68 -23.35 14.47
C GLU A 135 -4.51 -22.11 13.58
N ASP A 136 -4.57 -20.89 14.15
CA ASP A 136 -4.36 -19.65 13.39
C ASP A 136 -2.94 -19.58 12.78
N LEU A 137 -1.93 -20.06 13.51
CA LEU A 137 -0.55 -20.12 13.01
C LEU A 137 -0.37 -21.18 11.92
N LEU A 138 -1.01 -22.34 12.08
CA LEU A 138 -0.91 -23.48 11.14
C LEU A 138 -1.55 -23.22 9.77
N GLU A 139 -2.37 -22.18 9.64
CA GLU A 139 -2.89 -21.72 8.34
C GLU A 139 -1.81 -21.12 7.42
N VAL A 140 -0.64 -20.78 7.98
CA VAL A 140 0.48 -20.15 7.26
C VAL A 140 1.79 -20.89 7.48
N HIS A 141 2.08 -21.28 8.72
CA HIS A 141 3.35 -21.86 9.12
C HIS A 141 3.23 -23.35 9.44
N THR A 142 4.32 -24.08 9.27
CA THR A 142 4.42 -25.48 9.69
C THR A 142 4.55 -25.59 11.22
N GLN A 143 4.06 -26.69 11.79
CA GLN A 143 4.24 -26.98 13.21
C GLN A 143 5.73 -26.99 13.62
N GLU A 144 6.59 -27.51 12.73
CA GLU A 144 8.04 -27.55 12.95
C GLU A 144 8.64 -26.16 13.12
N MET A 145 8.28 -25.20 12.27
CA MET A 145 8.74 -23.81 12.38
C MET A 145 8.29 -23.15 13.69
N ILE A 146 7.03 -23.37 14.09
CA ILE A 146 6.47 -22.82 15.34
C ILE A 146 7.22 -23.37 16.55
N ASP A 147 7.42 -24.69 16.61
CA ASP A 147 8.13 -25.35 17.69
C ASP A 147 9.61 -24.99 17.71
N LYS A 148 10.23 -24.79 16.54
CA LYS A 148 11.60 -24.33 16.41
C LYS A 148 11.78 -22.92 16.96
N LEU A 149 10.89 -21.98 16.63
CA LEU A 149 10.97 -20.62 17.18
C LEU A 149 10.82 -20.61 18.71
N ARG A 150 9.91 -21.44 19.22
CA ARG A 150 9.71 -21.62 20.67
C ARG A 150 10.96 -22.20 21.33
N ALA A 151 11.56 -23.23 20.74
CA ALA A 151 12.76 -23.86 21.26
C ALA A 151 13.97 -22.92 21.24
N ILE A 152 14.17 -22.17 20.14
CA ILE A 152 15.22 -21.15 20.03
C ILE A 152 15.03 -20.07 21.12
N SER A 153 13.81 -19.58 21.33
CA SER A 153 13.56 -18.57 22.37
C SER A 153 13.77 -19.10 23.80
N LEU A 154 13.86 -20.43 23.99
CA LEU A 154 14.15 -21.06 25.28
C LEU A 154 15.60 -21.58 25.37
N SER A 155 16.39 -21.46 24.30
CA SER A 155 17.80 -21.82 24.30
C SER A 155 18.62 -20.76 25.03
N LYS A 156 19.90 -21.05 25.24
CA LYS A 156 20.80 -20.12 25.92
C LYS A 156 21.21 -18.99 24.99
N GLU A 157 21.49 -17.83 25.58
CA GLU A 157 21.97 -16.63 24.86
C GLU A 157 23.16 -16.92 23.94
N GLU A 158 24.11 -17.75 24.41
CA GLU A 158 25.30 -18.17 23.66
C GLU A 158 24.99 -18.98 22.37
N GLU A 159 23.77 -19.50 22.20
CA GLU A 159 23.36 -20.30 21.04
C GLU A 159 22.57 -19.48 20.00
N TRP A 160 22.06 -18.29 20.35
CA TRP A 160 21.14 -17.55 19.50
C TRP A 160 21.77 -17.03 18.20
N GLU A 161 23.02 -16.56 18.25
CA GLU A 161 23.72 -16.07 17.06
C GLU A 161 24.00 -17.21 16.08
N ASP A 162 24.50 -18.35 16.57
CA ASP A 162 24.74 -19.54 15.76
C ASP A 162 23.45 -20.08 15.13
N GLN A 163 22.34 -20.05 15.88
CA GLN A 163 21.02 -20.44 15.36
C GLN A 163 20.48 -19.45 14.33
N ALA A 164 20.70 -18.15 14.52
CA ALA A 164 20.33 -17.10 13.57
C ALA A 164 21.11 -17.19 12.26
N ALA A 165 22.38 -17.60 12.30
CA ALA A 165 23.24 -17.76 11.13
C ALA A 165 22.73 -18.82 10.11
N CYS A 166 21.80 -19.69 10.51
CA CYS A 166 21.14 -20.63 9.60
C CYS A 166 20.09 -19.98 8.68
N TYR A 167 19.78 -18.71 8.88
CA TYR A 167 18.69 -17.99 8.23
C TYR A 167 19.19 -16.68 7.61
N ASP A 168 18.45 -16.17 6.64
CA ASP A 168 18.77 -14.90 6.01
C ASP A 168 18.21 -13.73 6.84
N SER A 169 19.12 -12.94 7.41
CA SER A 169 18.84 -11.64 8.02
C SER A 169 17.80 -11.72 9.16
N VAL A 170 18.06 -12.54 10.19
CA VAL A 170 17.22 -12.62 11.41
C VAL A 170 18.09 -12.59 12.67
N TYR A 171 17.45 -12.38 13.81
CA TYR A 171 18.07 -12.53 15.12
C TYR A 171 17.06 -13.07 16.13
N PHE A 172 17.56 -13.62 17.23
CA PHE A 172 16.74 -14.25 18.27
C PHE A 172 17.16 -13.79 19.66
N ASN A 173 16.18 -13.75 20.56
CA ASN A 173 16.39 -13.69 21.99
C ASN A 173 15.23 -14.37 22.73
N GLU A 174 15.29 -14.37 24.06
CA GLU A 174 14.28 -15.01 24.92
C GLU A 174 12.84 -14.54 24.68
N SER A 175 12.69 -13.31 24.18
CA SER A 175 11.40 -12.67 23.95
C SER A 175 10.89 -12.83 22.51
N THR A 176 11.66 -13.44 21.60
CA THR A 176 11.28 -13.52 20.18
C THR A 176 9.96 -14.25 19.96
N PHE A 177 9.79 -15.46 20.53
CA PHE A 177 8.55 -16.22 20.35
C PHE A 177 7.34 -15.44 20.87
N THR A 178 7.41 -14.93 22.10
CA THR A 178 6.32 -14.15 22.71
C THR A 178 6.01 -12.88 21.90
N SER A 179 7.03 -12.14 21.47
CA SER A 179 6.84 -10.91 20.67
C SER A 179 6.20 -11.22 19.31
N SER A 180 6.57 -12.34 18.69
CA SER A 180 5.97 -12.81 17.43
C SER A 180 4.49 -13.18 17.62
N MET A 181 4.15 -13.83 18.74
CA MET A 181 2.76 -14.13 19.11
C MET A 181 1.94 -12.87 19.37
N ILE A 182 2.52 -11.86 20.03
CA ILE A 182 1.88 -10.55 20.23
C ILE A 182 1.63 -9.86 18.88
N ALA A 183 2.64 -9.83 17.99
CA ALA A 183 2.54 -9.18 16.69
C ALA A 183 1.42 -9.76 15.83
N ALA A 184 1.37 -11.09 15.70
CA ALA A 184 0.31 -11.80 14.99
C ALA A 184 -1.07 -11.60 15.67
N GLY A 185 -1.13 -11.67 17.01
CA GLY A 185 -2.36 -11.46 17.77
C GLY A 185 -2.93 -10.05 17.62
N CYS A 186 -2.07 -9.03 17.58
CA CYS A 186 -2.45 -7.65 17.29
C CYS A 186 -3.06 -7.52 15.89
N ALA A 187 -2.45 -8.14 14.88
CA ALA A 187 -2.96 -8.12 13.51
C ALA A 187 -4.34 -8.80 13.39
N ILE A 188 -4.50 -10.00 13.98
CA ILE A 188 -5.80 -10.70 14.05
C ILE A 188 -6.86 -9.84 14.73
N SER A 189 -6.55 -9.30 15.91
CA SER A 189 -7.53 -8.56 16.73
C SER A 189 -7.97 -7.27 16.05
N LEU A 190 -7.07 -6.61 15.31
CA LEU A 190 -7.42 -5.45 14.51
C LEU A 190 -8.36 -5.81 13.35
N VAL A 191 -8.06 -6.90 12.62
CA VAL A 191 -8.92 -7.38 11.54
C VAL A 191 -10.30 -7.77 12.06
N ASP A 192 -10.37 -8.49 13.17
CA ASP A 192 -11.64 -8.85 13.81
C ASP A 192 -12.46 -7.61 14.20
N ALA A 193 -11.83 -6.62 14.85
CA ALA A 193 -12.49 -5.37 15.25
C ALA A 193 -12.99 -4.54 14.05
N VAL A 194 -12.24 -4.51 12.94
CA VAL A 194 -12.66 -3.82 11.70
C VAL A 194 -13.84 -4.56 11.05
N CYS A 195 -13.72 -5.87 10.84
CA CYS A 195 -14.75 -6.68 10.17
C CYS A 195 -16.06 -6.74 10.97
N ASN A 196 -15.99 -6.78 12.30
CA ASN A 196 -17.17 -6.74 13.18
C ASN A 196 -17.71 -5.30 13.37
N GLY A 197 -17.08 -4.30 12.78
CA GLY A 197 -17.53 -2.91 12.81
C GLY A 197 -17.39 -2.25 14.18
N GLU A 198 -16.47 -2.72 15.03
CA GLU A 198 -16.12 -2.04 16.28
C GLU A 198 -15.36 -0.74 16.03
N VAL A 199 -14.53 -0.72 14.98
CA VAL A 199 -13.75 0.43 14.47
C VAL A 199 -13.94 0.54 12.96
N GLN A 200 -13.69 1.73 12.39
CA GLN A 200 -13.77 1.92 10.93
C GLN A 200 -12.54 1.36 10.20
N ASN A 201 -11.38 1.55 10.83
CA ASN A 201 -10.05 1.18 10.37
C ASN A 201 -9.14 1.14 11.60
N GLY A 202 -7.87 0.81 11.43
CA GLY A 202 -6.90 0.95 12.51
C GLY A 202 -5.48 0.57 12.11
N MET A 203 -4.58 0.62 13.08
CA MET A 203 -3.17 0.28 12.89
C MET A 203 -2.66 -0.60 14.04
N ALA A 204 -1.98 -1.69 13.67
CA ALA A 204 -1.24 -2.52 14.58
C ALA A 204 0.24 -2.09 14.56
N ILE A 205 0.74 -1.52 15.66
CA ILE A 205 2.14 -1.11 15.78
C ILE A 205 2.89 -2.26 16.43
N VAL A 206 3.50 -3.11 15.60
CA VAL A 206 4.03 -4.40 16.03
C VAL A 206 5.48 -4.59 15.60
N ARG A 207 6.19 -5.37 16.42
CA ARG A 207 7.49 -5.98 16.11
C ARG A 207 7.49 -7.39 16.73
N PRO A 208 8.14 -8.39 16.11
CA PRO A 208 8.85 -8.36 14.83
C PRO A 208 7.91 -8.15 13.61
N PRO A 209 8.48 -7.74 12.44
CA PRO A 209 7.74 -7.69 11.18
C PRO A 209 7.33 -9.09 10.69
N GLY A 210 6.62 -9.17 9.55
CA GLY A 210 6.03 -10.45 9.11
C GLY A 210 6.10 -10.83 7.62
N HIS A 211 6.13 -9.90 6.67
CA HIS A 211 5.89 -10.21 5.25
C HIS A 211 6.93 -11.12 4.56
N HIS A 212 8.08 -11.37 5.19
CA HIS A 212 9.11 -12.32 4.74
C HIS A 212 9.07 -13.68 5.44
N ALA A 213 8.25 -13.85 6.49
CA ALA A 213 8.20 -15.12 7.24
C ALA A 213 7.53 -16.22 6.42
N MET A 214 8.33 -17.17 5.95
CA MET A 214 7.93 -18.27 5.07
C MET A 214 7.11 -19.32 5.84
N SER A 215 6.57 -20.33 5.16
CA SER A 215 5.81 -21.38 5.85
C SER A 215 6.68 -22.22 6.80
N ASP A 216 7.95 -22.43 6.46
CA ASP A 216 8.89 -23.28 7.21
C ASP A 216 10.22 -22.59 7.55
N ASN A 217 10.35 -21.28 7.29
CA ASN A 217 11.62 -20.57 7.42
C ASN A 217 11.46 -19.13 7.93
N PHE A 218 12.38 -18.68 8.80
CA PHE A 218 12.49 -17.28 9.22
C PHE A 218 13.33 -16.51 8.19
N CYS A 219 13.00 -15.24 7.93
CA CYS A 219 13.72 -14.44 6.93
C CYS A 219 13.45 -12.94 7.14
N GLY A 220 14.44 -12.07 6.89
CA GLY A 220 14.23 -10.62 6.83
C GLY A 220 13.59 -10.04 8.08
N PHE A 221 14.12 -10.41 9.25
CA PHE A 221 13.62 -10.07 10.59
C PHE A 221 12.23 -10.62 10.93
N CYS A 222 11.59 -11.34 10.01
CA CYS A 222 10.23 -11.83 10.15
C CYS A 222 10.22 -13.26 10.70
N ASN A 223 9.46 -13.46 11.77
CA ASN A 223 9.29 -14.76 12.41
C ASN A 223 7.94 -15.40 12.11
N PHE A 224 6.84 -14.63 12.20
CA PHE A 224 5.51 -15.04 11.77
C PHE A 224 4.95 -14.02 10.79
N ASN A 225 4.20 -14.46 9.78
CA ASN A 225 3.64 -13.57 8.78
C ASN A 225 2.32 -12.97 9.28
N ASN A 226 2.44 -11.88 10.03
CA ASN A 226 1.33 -11.20 10.71
C ASN A 226 0.14 -10.92 9.76
N VAL A 227 0.41 -10.40 8.56
CA VAL A 227 -0.61 -10.03 7.58
C VAL A 227 -1.24 -11.27 6.93
N ALA A 228 -0.43 -12.28 6.60
CA ALA A 228 -0.96 -13.52 6.05
C ALA A 228 -1.83 -14.28 7.06
N ILE A 229 -1.40 -14.35 8.33
CA ILE A 229 -2.18 -14.96 9.42
C ILE A 229 -3.51 -14.22 9.59
N ALA A 230 -3.50 -12.88 9.63
CA ALA A 230 -4.72 -12.10 9.79
C ALA A 230 -5.68 -12.25 8.59
N ALA A 231 -5.16 -12.34 7.36
CA ALA A 231 -5.97 -12.60 6.17
C ALA A 231 -6.58 -14.01 6.19
N LYS A 232 -5.79 -15.04 6.54
CA LYS A 232 -6.28 -16.41 6.71
C LYS A 232 -7.34 -16.53 7.80
N TYR A 233 -7.14 -15.84 8.92
CA TYR A 233 -8.12 -15.73 10.00
C TYR A 233 -9.45 -15.16 9.48
N ALA A 234 -9.42 -14.02 8.78
CA ALA A 234 -10.62 -13.40 8.22
C ALA A 234 -11.37 -14.32 7.25
N LEU A 235 -10.65 -15.00 6.34
CA LEU A 235 -11.24 -15.95 5.41
C LEU A 235 -11.85 -17.16 6.14
N GLY A 236 -11.11 -17.76 7.07
CA GLY A 236 -11.54 -18.93 7.84
C GLY A 236 -12.76 -18.66 8.73
N LYS A 237 -12.84 -17.45 9.30
CA LYS A 237 -14.00 -16.98 10.07
C LYS A 237 -15.12 -16.40 9.21
N LYS A 238 -14.93 -16.31 7.89
CA LYS A 238 -15.88 -15.70 6.93
C LYS A 238 -16.21 -14.25 7.24
N LEU A 239 -15.23 -13.52 7.78
CA LEU A 239 -15.31 -12.08 8.03
C LEU A 239 -15.12 -11.26 6.74
N ALA A 240 -14.42 -11.83 5.75
CA ALA A 240 -14.25 -11.29 4.41
C ALA A 240 -14.17 -12.44 3.39
N ASN A 241 -14.58 -12.21 2.15
CA ASN A 241 -14.46 -13.19 1.06
C ASN A 241 -13.39 -12.80 0.03
N LYS A 242 -13.15 -11.50 -0.14
CA LYS A 242 -12.11 -10.92 -0.98
C LYS A 242 -11.26 -9.96 -0.16
N ILE A 243 -9.97 -10.24 -0.06
CA ILE A 243 -9.01 -9.43 0.70
C ILE A 243 -7.98 -8.86 -0.25
N LEU A 244 -7.78 -7.54 -0.21
CA LEU A 244 -6.65 -6.89 -0.86
C LEU A 244 -5.54 -6.69 0.17
N ILE A 245 -4.36 -7.24 -0.10
CA ILE A 245 -3.15 -6.94 0.66
C ILE A 245 -2.31 -5.97 -0.19
N VAL A 246 -2.05 -4.78 0.37
CA VAL A 246 -1.14 -3.80 -0.23
C VAL A 246 0.14 -3.74 0.58
N ASP A 247 1.25 -4.10 -0.03
CA ASP A 247 2.58 -4.02 0.55
C ASP A 247 3.32 -2.80 0.01
N ILE A 248 3.55 -1.83 0.91
CA ILE A 248 4.24 -0.57 0.61
C ILE A 248 5.64 -0.51 1.25
N ASP A 249 6.05 -1.58 1.93
CA ASP A 249 7.43 -1.76 2.36
C ASP A 249 8.34 -1.79 1.12
N VAL A 250 9.55 -1.24 1.24
CA VAL A 250 10.47 -1.17 0.11
C VAL A 250 10.97 -2.56 -0.31
N HIS A 251 10.87 -3.55 0.56
CA HIS A 251 11.22 -4.93 0.26
C HIS A 251 10.01 -5.71 -0.24
N HIS A 252 10.25 -6.65 -1.16
CA HIS A 252 9.20 -7.55 -1.62
C HIS A 252 8.82 -8.53 -0.51
N GLY A 253 7.56 -8.54 -0.07
CA GLY A 253 7.02 -9.54 0.86
C GLY A 253 6.83 -10.92 0.23
N GLN A 254 7.92 -11.61 -0.12
CA GLN A 254 7.90 -12.89 -0.85
C GLN A 254 7.08 -13.97 -0.15
N ALA A 255 7.08 -14.01 1.19
CA ALA A 255 6.32 -15.01 1.91
C ALA A 255 4.81 -14.76 1.83
N THR A 256 4.40 -13.50 1.84
CA THR A 256 2.99 -13.13 1.61
C THR A 256 2.56 -13.50 0.20
N GLN A 257 3.38 -13.20 -0.82
CA GLN A 257 3.15 -13.65 -2.20
C GLN A 257 2.96 -15.17 -2.27
N GLN A 258 3.90 -15.95 -1.71
CA GLN A 258 3.85 -17.41 -1.77
C GLN A 258 2.62 -17.98 -1.05
N THR A 259 2.24 -17.41 0.10
CA THR A 259 1.07 -17.86 0.89
C THR A 259 -0.23 -17.80 0.09
N PHE A 260 -0.37 -16.80 -0.79
CA PHE A 260 -1.59 -16.56 -1.56
C PHE A 260 -1.46 -16.82 -3.06
N TYR A 261 -0.32 -17.35 -3.53
CA TYR A 261 0.02 -17.45 -4.95
C TYR A 261 -1.02 -18.22 -5.81
N ASN A 262 -1.73 -19.16 -5.19
CA ASN A 262 -2.78 -19.97 -5.83
C ASN A 262 -4.22 -19.52 -5.49
N SER A 263 -4.39 -18.42 -4.75
CA SER A 263 -5.70 -17.93 -4.28
C SER A 263 -6.25 -16.82 -5.17
N ASN A 264 -7.55 -16.89 -5.48
CA ASN A 264 -8.31 -15.77 -6.07
C ASN A 264 -9.16 -15.00 -5.05
N ASN A 265 -9.13 -15.40 -3.78
CA ASN A 265 -9.80 -14.69 -2.70
C ASN A 265 -8.90 -13.62 -2.07
N VAL A 266 -7.59 -13.65 -2.37
CA VAL A 266 -6.63 -12.65 -1.90
C VAL A 266 -5.89 -12.09 -3.10
N LEU A 267 -5.99 -10.78 -3.30
CA LEU A 267 -5.16 -10.04 -4.23
C LEU A 267 -3.97 -9.46 -3.46
N TYR A 268 -2.75 -9.87 -3.81
CA TYR A 268 -1.52 -9.29 -3.27
C TYR A 268 -0.93 -8.28 -4.25
N PHE A 269 -0.64 -7.08 -3.76
CA PHE A 269 -0.01 -6.00 -4.52
C PHE A 269 1.20 -5.49 -3.75
N SER A 270 2.40 -5.51 -4.35
CA SER A 270 3.62 -5.01 -3.71
C SER A 270 4.38 -4.04 -4.60
N ILE A 271 4.74 -2.89 -4.05
CA ILE A 271 5.68 -1.94 -4.66
C ILE A 271 7.00 -2.07 -3.91
N HIS A 272 8.09 -2.45 -4.58
CA HIS A 272 9.35 -2.72 -3.89
C HIS A 272 10.56 -2.35 -4.75
N ARG A 273 11.66 -1.96 -4.12
CA ARG A 273 12.96 -1.80 -4.77
C ARG A 273 13.41 -3.16 -5.30
N TYR A 274 13.84 -3.19 -6.55
CA TYR A 274 14.22 -4.42 -7.23
C TYR A 274 15.58 -4.32 -7.92
N GLU A 275 15.85 -3.22 -8.62
CA GLU A 275 17.11 -2.99 -9.36
C GLU A 275 17.50 -4.20 -10.23
N HIS A 276 16.55 -4.71 -11.00
CA HIS A 276 16.68 -5.89 -11.85
C HIS A 276 17.11 -7.16 -11.08
N GLY A 277 16.69 -7.28 -9.81
CA GLY A 277 17.03 -8.38 -8.92
C GLY A 277 18.34 -8.18 -8.14
N ALA A 278 18.95 -6.99 -8.22
CA ALA A 278 20.17 -6.68 -7.46
C ALA A 278 19.89 -6.29 -6.01
N PHE A 279 18.67 -5.84 -5.68
CA PHE A 279 18.27 -5.51 -4.31
C PHE A 279 17.70 -6.72 -3.58
N TRP A 280 17.95 -6.81 -2.26
CA TRP A 280 17.45 -7.90 -1.41
C TRP A 280 15.91 -7.94 -1.45
N PRO A 281 15.27 -9.13 -1.56
CA PRO A 281 15.82 -10.48 -1.39
C PRO A 281 16.40 -11.13 -2.66
N ASN A 282 16.66 -10.37 -3.73
CA ASN A 282 17.31 -10.84 -4.96
C ASN A 282 16.57 -11.96 -5.71
N LEU A 283 15.24 -12.05 -5.55
CA LEU A 283 14.46 -13.14 -6.12
C LEU A 283 13.94 -12.81 -7.52
N ARG A 284 14.02 -13.79 -8.43
CA ARG A 284 13.41 -13.66 -9.76
C ARG A 284 11.89 -13.52 -9.69
N GLU A 285 11.28 -14.16 -8.71
CA GLU A 285 9.83 -14.17 -8.48
C GLU A 285 9.25 -12.87 -7.91
N SER A 286 10.09 -11.92 -7.52
CA SER A 286 9.67 -10.57 -7.15
C SER A 286 9.40 -9.69 -8.38
N ASN A 287 9.72 -10.13 -9.60
CA ASN A 287 9.49 -9.32 -10.80
C ASN A 287 8.01 -9.32 -11.23
N PHE A 288 7.66 -8.42 -12.15
CA PHE A 288 6.29 -8.13 -12.57
C PHE A 288 5.57 -9.29 -13.28
N ASP A 289 6.30 -10.25 -13.86
CA ASP A 289 5.73 -11.36 -14.64
C ASP A 289 5.29 -12.55 -13.79
N TYR A 290 5.52 -12.51 -12.47
CA TYR A 290 5.02 -13.49 -11.51
C TYR A 290 3.64 -13.08 -11.00
N ILE A 291 2.62 -13.56 -11.71
CA ILE A 291 1.23 -13.09 -11.56
C ILE A 291 0.32 -14.07 -10.80
N GLY A 292 0.89 -15.06 -10.10
CA GLY A 292 0.13 -16.14 -9.47
C GLY A 292 -0.11 -17.33 -10.40
N GLU A 293 -0.61 -18.42 -9.82
CA GLU A 293 -0.80 -19.70 -10.51
C GLU A 293 -2.18 -20.32 -10.23
N GLY A 294 -2.58 -21.26 -11.07
CA GLY A 294 -3.87 -21.94 -10.94
C GLY A 294 -5.05 -20.96 -10.88
N ALA A 295 -5.84 -21.05 -9.81
CA ALA A 295 -6.95 -20.14 -9.57
C ALA A 295 -6.49 -18.71 -9.23
N GLY A 296 -5.32 -18.55 -8.62
CA GLY A 296 -4.74 -17.26 -8.23
C GLY A 296 -4.02 -16.52 -9.35
N LYS A 297 -4.01 -17.04 -10.57
CA LYS A 297 -3.44 -16.32 -11.71
C LYS A 297 -4.18 -14.99 -11.96
N GLY A 298 -3.43 -13.89 -11.92
CA GLY A 298 -3.92 -12.51 -11.97
C GLY A 298 -4.13 -11.86 -10.60
N TYR A 299 -3.95 -12.60 -9.50
CA TYR A 299 -4.16 -12.13 -8.13
C TYR A 299 -2.85 -11.88 -7.35
N ASN A 300 -1.72 -11.87 -8.06
CA ASN A 300 -0.44 -11.41 -7.56
C ASN A 300 0.10 -10.32 -8.48
N ILE A 301 0.40 -9.14 -7.94
CA ILE A 301 0.92 -8.01 -8.70
C ILE A 301 2.17 -7.49 -8.01
N ASN A 302 3.29 -7.67 -8.70
CA ASN A 302 4.57 -7.10 -8.31
C ASN A 302 4.85 -5.85 -9.14
N PHE A 303 5.16 -4.74 -8.47
CA PHE A 303 5.64 -3.51 -9.09
C PHE A 303 7.11 -3.28 -8.70
N PRO A 304 8.07 -3.90 -9.45
CA PRO A 304 9.49 -3.79 -9.15
C PRO A 304 10.05 -2.44 -9.59
N LEU A 305 10.59 -1.68 -8.64
CA LEU A 305 11.23 -0.41 -8.87
C LEU A 305 12.69 -0.64 -9.31
N ASN A 306 12.99 -0.29 -10.56
CA ASN A 306 14.30 -0.49 -11.19
C ASN A 306 15.09 0.81 -11.43
N ALA A 307 14.52 1.96 -11.08
CA ALA A 307 15.09 3.28 -11.33
C ALA A 307 15.33 4.01 -10.00
N HIS A 308 16.38 4.82 -9.97
CA HIS A 308 16.67 5.73 -8.85
C HIS A 308 15.87 7.04 -8.97
N GLY A 309 15.84 7.84 -7.91
CA GLY A 309 15.21 9.16 -7.89
C GLY A 309 13.69 9.10 -7.88
N LEU A 310 13.12 7.99 -7.40
CA LEU A 310 11.67 7.84 -7.27
C LEU A 310 11.18 8.66 -6.09
N ASP A 311 10.04 9.30 -6.26
CA ASP A 311 9.48 10.25 -5.30
C ASP A 311 7.97 10.03 -5.14
N ASP A 312 7.32 10.94 -4.41
CA ASP A 312 5.88 10.93 -4.21
C ASP A 312 5.11 10.84 -5.53
N SER A 313 5.57 11.51 -6.59
CA SER A 313 4.90 11.51 -7.89
C SER A 313 4.92 10.12 -8.55
N SER A 314 6.03 9.39 -8.35
CA SER A 314 6.19 8.02 -8.84
C SER A 314 5.26 7.05 -8.12
N TYR A 315 5.20 7.11 -6.79
CA TYR A 315 4.25 6.32 -5.99
C TYR A 315 2.80 6.66 -6.33
N MET A 316 2.47 7.94 -6.47
CA MET A 316 1.12 8.38 -6.86
C MET A 316 0.73 7.88 -8.26
N ALA A 317 1.66 7.84 -9.23
CA ALA A 317 1.38 7.28 -10.54
C ALA A 317 1.06 5.78 -10.46
N ILE A 318 1.83 5.00 -9.67
CA ILE A 318 1.57 3.57 -9.46
C ILE A 318 0.21 3.36 -8.81
N VAL A 319 -0.10 4.14 -7.77
CA VAL A 319 -1.37 4.04 -7.04
C VAL A 319 -2.55 4.37 -7.96
N LEU A 320 -2.50 5.51 -8.64
CA LEU A 320 -3.61 6.01 -9.45
C LEU A 320 -3.83 5.20 -10.74
N GLN A 321 -2.76 4.72 -11.37
CA GLN A 321 -2.84 4.08 -12.69
C GLN A 321 -2.90 2.55 -12.61
N ILE A 322 -2.42 1.94 -11.52
CA ILE A 322 -2.35 0.48 -11.39
C ILE A 322 -3.16 -0.01 -10.18
N LEU A 323 -2.78 0.39 -8.96
CA LEU A 323 -3.39 -0.17 -7.74
C LEU A 323 -4.89 0.13 -7.67
N LEU A 324 -5.30 1.39 -7.84
CA LEU A 324 -6.70 1.77 -7.72
C LEU A 324 -7.57 1.09 -8.77
N PRO A 325 -7.28 1.13 -10.09
CA PRO A 325 -8.09 0.44 -11.09
C PRO A 325 -8.29 -1.05 -10.77
N VAL A 326 -7.22 -1.76 -10.38
CA VAL A 326 -7.30 -3.17 -10.01
C VAL A 326 -8.11 -3.35 -8.73
N ALA A 327 -7.90 -2.52 -7.70
CA ALA A 327 -8.63 -2.61 -6.44
C ALA A 327 -10.14 -2.38 -6.63
N TYR A 328 -10.53 -1.43 -7.49
CA TYR A 328 -11.94 -1.18 -7.82
C TYR A 328 -12.57 -2.34 -8.60
N GLU A 329 -11.84 -2.96 -9.53
CA GLU A 329 -12.31 -4.14 -10.26
C GLU A 329 -12.41 -5.37 -9.34
N PHE A 330 -11.37 -5.62 -8.52
CA PHE A 330 -11.36 -6.70 -7.55
C PHE A 330 -12.44 -6.52 -6.47
N ASN A 331 -12.77 -5.27 -6.12
CA ASN A 331 -13.81 -4.88 -5.17
C ASN A 331 -13.70 -5.66 -3.83
N PRO A 332 -12.61 -5.47 -3.06
CA PRO A 332 -12.35 -6.22 -1.83
C PRO A 332 -13.33 -5.86 -0.71
N ASP A 333 -13.60 -6.83 0.17
CA ASP A 333 -14.37 -6.65 1.40
C ASP A 333 -13.50 -6.10 2.54
N LEU A 334 -12.20 -6.38 2.48
CA LEU A 334 -11.20 -5.98 3.47
C LEU A 334 -9.89 -5.60 2.76
N ILE A 335 -9.27 -4.53 3.23
CA ILE A 335 -7.93 -4.11 2.81
C ILE A 335 -6.99 -4.24 4.00
N ILE A 336 -5.88 -4.95 3.83
CA ILE A 336 -4.80 -5.05 4.81
C ILE A 336 -3.56 -4.41 4.18
N VAL A 337 -2.85 -3.58 4.94
CA VAL A 337 -1.64 -2.90 4.45
C VAL A 337 -0.44 -3.41 5.24
N SER A 338 0.55 -3.99 4.54
CA SER A 338 1.90 -4.17 5.09
C SER A 338 2.59 -2.81 5.02
N ALA A 339 2.50 -2.06 6.12
CA ALA A 339 2.92 -0.67 6.20
C ALA A 339 4.39 -0.53 6.64
N GLY A 340 5.32 -0.96 5.77
CA GLY A 340 6.74 -0.60 5.88
C GLY A 340 6.95 0.86 5.49
N TYR A 341 7.80 1.56 6.25
CA TYR A 341 8.11 2.98 6.02
C TYR A 341 9.58 3.20 5.62
N ASP A 342 10.26 2.12 5.23
CA ASP A 342 11.62 2.14 4.70
C ASP A 342 11.71 2.66 3.26
N ALA A 343 10.57 2.76 2.56
CA ALA A 343 10.42 3.51 1.32
C ALA A 343 10.40 5.05 1.52
N CYS A 344 10.48 5.55 2.76
CA CYS A 344 10.49 6.99 3.03
C CYS A 344 11.91 7.58 2.96
N LEU A 345 11.98 8.87 2.61
CA LEU A 345 13.23 9.64 2.60
C LEU A 345 13.98 9.53 3.94
N GLY A 346 15.28 9.25 3.86
CA GLY A 346 16.18 9.17 5.03
C GLY A 346 16.33 7.76 5.62
N CYS A 347 15.59 6.76 5.13
CA CYS A 347 15.83 5.37 5.51
C CYS A 347 17.13 4.84 4.86
N PRO A 348 18.06 4.22 5.62
CA PRO A 348 19.34 3.75 5.10
C PRO A 348 19.23 2.74 3.95
N GLU A 349 18.17 1.93 3.92
CA GLU A 349 17.89 0.96 2.85
C GLU A 349 17.55 1.61 1.50
N VAL A 350 17.26 2.92 1.48
CA VAL A 350 16.88 3.67 0.27
C VAL A 350 17.70 4.93 0.02
N ILE A 351 18.70 5.26 0.87
CA ILE A 351 19.55 6.47 0.72
C ILE A 351 20.23 6.55 -0.67
N THR A 352 20.42 5.43 -1.36
CA THR A 352 21.01 5.37 -2.71
C THR A 352 19.98 5.24 -3.84
N PHE A 353 18.69 5.17 -3.51
CA PHE A 353 17.62 4.80 -4.43
C PHE A 353 16.56 5.89 -4.63
N LEU A 354 16.14 6.59 -3.57
CA LEU A 354 15.30 7.79 -3.65
C LEU A 354 16.20 9.03 -3.76
#